data_AF-A0A917G100-F1
#
_entry.id   AF-A0A917G100-F1
#
_cell.length_a   1.000
_cell.length_b   1.000
_cell.length_c   1.000
_cell.angle_alpha   90.00
_cell.angle_beta   90.00
_cell.angle_gamma   90.00
#
_symmetry.space_group_name_H-M   'P 1'
#
loop_
_entity.id
_entity.type
_entity.pdbx_description
1 polymer ?
#
loop_
_entity_poly.entity_id
_entity_poly.type
_entity_poly.pdbx_seq_one_letter_code
_entity_poly.pdbx_strand_id
1 'polypeptide(L)'
;MVGHSHGGNVAIMVANLLGEEDIRVETLVTIATPVRGYQLNQEVGQHLHAYNDRDSVQVNGGSIWLLGKARRTFSAAANVKIEVDKKYDNIEAHSAMHSNVEIWKEHIQPLLAYFYVKH
;
A
#
# COMPACT_ATOMS: atom_id res chain seq x y z
N MET A 1 -0.99 -10.31 4.12
CA MET A 1 0.31 -9.58 4.17
C MET A 1 0.08 -8.08 4.17
N VAL A 2 0.90 -7.32 4.89
CA VAL A 2 0.86 -5.86 4.93
C VAL A 2 2.25 -5.30 4.66
N GLY A 3 2.38 -4.30 3.80
CA GLY A 3 3.65 -3.64 3.50
C GLY A 3 3.52 -2.12 3.45
N HIS A 4 4.38 -1.41 4.17
CA HIS A 4 4.46 0.06 4.16
C HIS A 4 5.65 0.55 3.35
N SER A 5 5.51 1.68 2.67
CA SER A 5 6.62 2.33 1.95
C SER A 5 7.29 1.35 0.98
N HIS A 6 8.64 1.24 1.02
CA HIS A 6 9.39 0.25 0.26
C HIS A 6 8.96 -1.20 0.56
N GLY A 7 8.56 -1.49 1.80
CA GLY A 7 8.05 -2.81 2.19
C GLY A 7 6.80 -3.24 1.42
N GLY A 8 6.02 -2.30 0.87
CA GLY A 8 4.92 -2.65 -0.03
C GLY A 8 5.39 -3.20 -1.38
N ASN A 9 6.49 -2.69 -1.94
CA ASN A 9 7.08 -3.28 -3.16
C ASN A 9 7.67 -4.66 -2.87
N VAL A 10 8.30 -4.83 -1.71
CA VAL A 10 8.77 -6.16 -1.25
C VAL A 10 7.59 -7.13 -1.11
N ALA A 11 6.47 -6.69 -0.53
CA ALA A 11 5.28 -7.53 -0.40
C ALA A 11 4.71 -7.97 -1.76
N ILE A 12 4.77 -7.11 -2.78
CA ILE A 12 4.39 -7.47 -4.17
C ILE A 12 5.34 -8.54 -4.71
N MET A 13 6.65 -8.36 -4.57
CA MET A 13 7.64 -9.35 -5.02
C MET A 13 7.44 -10.70 -4.34
N VAL A 14 7.20 -10.70 -3.02
CA VAL A 14 6.94 -11.93 -2.27
C VAL A 14 5.63 -12.60 -2.71
N ALA A 15 4.56 -11.82 -2.93
CA ALA A 15 3.30 -12.38 -3.43
C ALA A 15 3.47 -13.05 -4.80
N ASN A 16 4.26 -12.45 -5.69
CA ASN A 16 4.57 -13.02 -7.00
C ASN A 16 5.37 -14.33 -6.87
N LEU A 17 6.41 -14.36 -6.03
CA LEU A 17 7.21 -15.56 -5.76
C LEU A 17 6.38 -16.70 -5.14
N LEU A 18 5.48 -16.37 -4.21
CA LEU A 18 4.59 -17.36 -3.61
C LEU A 18 3.63 -17.96 -4.66
N GLY A 19 3.10 -17.14 -5.57
CA GLY A 19 2.25 -17.64 -6.65
C GLY A 19 2.99 -18.54 -7.66
N GLU A 20 4.30 -18.36 -7.86
CA GLU A 20 5.13 -19.31 -8.65
C GLU A 20 5.19 -20.70 -8.00
N GLU A 21 5.02 -20.78 -6.69
CA GLU A 21 4.97 -22.02 -5.90
C GLU A 21 3.52 -22.48 -5.61
N ASP A 22 2.53 -21.94 -6.33
CA ASP A 22 1.09 -22.21 -6.14
C ASP A 22 0.56 -21.85 -4.72
N ILE A 23 1.26 -20.95 -4.03
CA ILE A 23 0.86 -20.43 -2.72
C ILE A 23 0.16 -19.08 -2.91
N ARG A 24 -1.17 -19.08 -2.78
CA ARG A 24 -1.97 -17.86 -2.96
C ARG A 24 -1.94 -16.96 -1.73
N VAL A 25 -1.61 -15.67 -1.93
CA VAL A 25 -1.86 -14.64 -0.92
C VAL A 25 -3.33 -14.24 -0.96
N GLU A 26 -4.04 -14.46 0.15
CA GLU A 26 -5.47 -14.08 0.27
C GLU A 26 -5.65 -12.57 0.29
N THR A 27 -4.89 -11.88 1.14
CA THR A 27 -5.03 -10.43 1.32
C THR A 27 -3.67 -9.76 1.31
N LEU A 28 -3.48 -8.81 0.39
CA LEU A 28 -2.32 -7.94 0.29
C LEU A 28 -2.73 -6.50 0.53
N VAL A 29 -2.17 -5.88 1.57
CA VAL A 29 -2.38 -4.46 1.87
C VAL A 29 -1.05 -3.72 1.68
N THR A 30 -1.01 -2.75 0.76
CA THR A 30 0.15 -1.88 0.57
C THR A 30 -0.20 -0.45 1.00
N ILE A 31 0.65 0.18 1.80
CA ILE A 31 0.36 1.47 2.44
C ILE A 31 1.48 2.44 2.13
N ALA A 32 1.13 3.62 1.62
CA ALA A 32 2.10 4.68 1.34
C ALA A 32 3.28 4.19 0.46
N THR A 33 3.03 3.17 -0.36
CA THR A 33 4.04 2.52 -1.19
C THR A 33 4.29 3.34 -2.44
N PRO A 34 5.53 3.74 -2.74
CA PRO A 34 5.87 4.35 -4.02
C PRO A 34 5.72 3.29 -5.12
N VAL A 35 4.71 3.45 -5.99
CA VAL A 35 4.41 2.47 -7.03
C VAL A 35 5.40 2.61 -8.18
N ARG A 36 6.09 1.51 -8.46
CA ARG A 36 7.19 1.39 -9.43
C ARG A 36 6.92 0.23 -10.39
N GLY A 37 7.96 -0.20 -11.11
CA GLY A 37 7.91 -1.37 -12.01
C GLY A 37 7.56 -2.70 -11.33
N TYR A 38 7.45 -2.75 -10.00
CA TYR A 38 6.93 -3.91 -9.26
C TYR A 38 5.40 -3.88 -9.31
N GLN A 39 4.81 -4.73 -10.15
CA GLN A 39 3.38 -4.96 -10.22
C GLN A 39 3.08 -6.41 -9.85
N LEU A 40 1.85 -6.69 -9.38
CA LEU A 40 1.39 -8.07 -9.27
C LEU A 40 1.38 -8.71 -10.65
N ASN A 41 1.96 -9.90 -10.76
CA ASN A 41 1.86 -10.75 -11.95
C ASN A 41 1.12 -12.07 -11.67
N GLN A 42 0.67 -12.27 -10.43
CA GLN A 42 -0.14 -13.40 -9.97
C GLN A 42 -1.45 -12.90 -9.37
N GLU A 43 -2.47 -13.76 -9.33
CA GLU A 43 -3.72 -13.45 -8.66
C GLU A 43 -3.56 -13.51 -7.13
N VAL A 44 -4.04 -12.48 -6.46
CA VAL A 44 -4.26 -12.47 -5.01
C VAL A 44 -5.77 -12.47 -4.74
N GLY A 45 -6.20 -12.84 -3.54
CA GLY A 45 -7.62 -12.69 -3.18
C GLY A 45 -8.06 -11.23 -3.21
N GLN A 46 -7.27 -10.36 -2.58
CA GLN A 46 -7.50 -8.92 -2.55
C GLN A 46 -6.16 -8.17 -2.53
N HIS A 47 -6.04 -7.13 -3.36
CA HIS A 47 -4.99 -6.12 -3.23
C HIS A 47 -5.61 -4.77 -2.88
N LEU A 48 -5.46 -4.35 -1.62
CA LEU A 48 -5.82 -3.02 -1.16
C LEU A 48 -4.57 -2.13 -1.14
N HIS A 49 -4.60 -0.98 -1.80
CA HIS A 49 -3.54 0.00 -1.73
C HIS A 49 -4.03 1.31 -1.12
N ALA A 50 -3.50 1.71 0.03
CA ALA A 50 -3.80 2.99 0.66
C ALA A 50 -2.71 4.03 0.36
N TYR A 51 -3.10 5.21 -0.10
CA TYR A 51 -2.20 6.31 -0.43
C TYR A 51 -2.74 7.67 0.05
N ASN A 52 -1.89 8.69 0.09
CA ASN A 52 -2.35 10.07 0.30
C ASN A 52 -1.54 11.06 -0.54
N ASP A 53 -2.14 12.21 -0.88
CA ASP A 53 -1.52 13.18 -1.78
C ASP A 53 -0.44 14.04 -1.11
N ARG A 54 -0.45 14.11 0.23
CA ARG A 54 0.54 14.88 1.03
C ARG A 54 1.85 14.12 1.23
N ASP A 55 1.82 12.81 1.05
CA ASP A 55 2.99 11.95 1.10
C ASP A 55 3.90 12.24 -0.10
N SER A 56 4.98 12.98 0.18
CA SER A 56 6.02 13.25 -0.81
C SER A 56 6.98 12.07 -0.99
N VAL A 57 7.10 11.19 0.00
CA VAL A 57 7.96 9.99 -0.07
C VAL A 57 7.43 9.05 -1.14
N GLN A 58 6.11 8.98 -1.31
CA GLN A 58 5.47 8.14 -2.32
C GLN A 58 5.76 8.58 -3.76
N VAL A 59 5.89 9.88 -4.02
CA VAL A 59 6.20 10.41 -5.36
C VAL A 59 7.70 10.46 -5.61
N ASN A 60 8.47 10.79 -4.57
CA ASN A 60 9.93 10.90 -4.64
C ASN A 60 10.65 9.57 -4.47
N GLY A 61 9.89 8.50 -4.14
CA GLY A 61 10.33 7.14 -4.35
C GLY A 61 11.01 6.44 -3.17
N GLY A 62 11.04 7.01 -1.98
CA GLY A 62 11.83 6.47 -0.87
C GLY A 62 13.33 6.75 -1.07
N SER A 63 13.92 7.39 -0.07
CA SER A 63 15.17 8.18 -0.17
C SER A 63 15.02 9.36 -1.13
N ILE A 64 14.92 10.56 -0.53
CA ILE A 64 14.79 11.89 -1.17
C ILE A 64 15.80 12.16 -2.31
N TRP A 65 16.79 11.28 -2.50
CA TRP A 65 17.94 11.49 -3.39
C TRP A 65 18.11 10.54 -4.59
N LEU A 66 17.40 9.41 -4.70
CA LEU A 66 17.92 8.36 -5.61
C LEU A 66 16.99 7.68 -6.60
N LEU A 67 15.67 7.94 -6.64
CA LEU A 67 14.83 7.00 -7.39
C LEU A 67 13.60 7.59 -8.10
N GLY A 68 13.80 8.45 -9.10
CA GLY A 68 12.85 8.71 -10.19
C GLY A 68 11.44 9.16 -9.79
N LYS A 69 10.52 9.28 -10.76
CA LYS A 69 9.11 9.56 -10.49
C LYS A 69 8.38 8.26 -10.17
N ALA A 70 7.84 8.14 -8.96
CA ALA A 70 6.95 7.05 -8.58
C ALA A 70 5.47 7.48 -8.70
N ARG A 71 4.59 6.49 -8.88
CA ARG A 71 3.12 6.69 -8.91
C ARG A 71 2.52 6.38 -7.53
N ARG A 72 1.26 6.76 -7.34
CA ARG A 72 0.48 6.49 -6.11
C ARG A 72 -0.53 5.36 -6.26
N THR A 73 -0.62 4.72 -7.43
CA THR A 73 -1.64 3.70 -7.69
C THR A 73 -1.06 2.49 -8.40
N PHE A 74 -1.50 1.30 -8.00
CA PHE A 74 -1.26 0.03 -8.69
C PHE A 74 -2.43 -0.27 -9.64
N SER A 75 -2.18 -0.82 -10.82
CA SER A 75 -3.25 -1.10 -11.79
C SER A 75 -4.20 -2.21 -11.36
N ALA A 76 -3.71 -3.17 -10.57
CA ALA A 76 -4.45 -4.34 -10.12
C ALA A 76 -4.93 -4.24 -8.64
N ALA A 77 -4.93 -3.04 -8.06
CA ALA A 77 -5.34 -2.82 -6.68
C ALA A 77 -6.64 -2.02 -6.56
N ALA A 78 -7.38 -2.27 -5.49
CA ALA A 78 -8.33 -1.31 -4.94
C ALA A 78 -7.53 -0.15 -4.31
N ASN A 79 -7.34 0.93 -5.07
CA ASN A 79 -6.58 2.10 -4.62
C ASN A 79 -7.49 3.04 -3.83
N VAL A 80 -7.13 3.30 -2.58
CA VAL A 80 -7.89 4.13 -1.64
C VAL A 80 -7.06 5.34 -1.25
N LYS A 81 -7.59 6.51 -1.57
CA LYS A 81 -7.02 7.77 -1.11
C LYS A 81 -7.49 8.05 0.32
N ILE A 82 -6.55 8.36 1.20
CA ILE A 82 -6.81 8.76 2.58
C ILE A 82 -6.43 10.23 2.73
N GLU A 83 -7.35 11.03 3.27
CA GLU A 83 -7.08 12.43 3.63
C GLU A 83 -6.46 12.47 5.03
N VAL A 84 -5.15 12.71 5.09
CA VAL A 84 -4.42 12.90 6.36
C VAL A 84 -4.50 14.35 6.83
N ASP A 85 -4.61 14.53 8.15
CA ASP A 85 -4.72 15.83 8.81
C ASP A 85 -3.63 16.80 8.33
N LYS A 86 -4.01 18.07 8.14
CA LYS A 86 -3.13 19.10 7.63
C LYS A 86 -1.97 19.47 8.56
N LYS A 87 -2.03 19.06 9.83
CA LYS A 87 -0.94 19.23 10.79
C LYS A 87 0.31 18.41 10.45
N TYR A 88 0.16 17.29 9.73
CA TYR A 88 1.28 16.43 9.38
C TYR A 88 2.07 17.03 8.21
N ASP A 89 3.39 17.15 8.36
CA ASP A 89 4.26 17.46 7.22
C ASP A 89 4.30 16.31 6.19
N ASN A 90 5.04 16.49 5.09
CA ASN A 90 5.02 15.51 4.00
C ASN A 90 5.66 14.15 4.34
N ILE A 91 6.52 14.08 5.37
CA ILE A 91 7.17 12.85 5.87
C ILE A 91 6.31 12.24 6.99
N GLU A 92 5.74 13.08 7.84
CA GLU A 92 4.79 12.64 8.86
C GLU A 92 3.53 12.06 8.21
N ALA A 93 3.04 12.64 7.11
CA ALA A 93 1.92 12.13 6.32
C ALA A 93 2.21 10.74 5.73
N HIS A 94 3.47 10.43 5.41
CA HIS A 94 3.90 9.08 4.99
C HIS A 94 3.83 8.08 6.16
N SER A 95 4.24 8.51 7.35
CA SER A 95 4.31 7.67 8.55
C SER A 95 2.94 7.45 9.19
N ALA A 96 2.11 8.49 9.27
CA ALA A 96 0.79 8.47 9.91
C ALA A 96 -0.13 7.38 9.35
N MET A 97 0.02 7.04 8.07
CA MET A 97 -0.74 5.98 7.41
C MET A 97 -0.53 4.58 8.00
N HIS A 98 0.59 4.32 8.67
CA HIS A 98 0.84 3.05 9.39
C HIS A 98 0.91 3.21 10.91
N SER A 99 1.28 4.38 11.41
CA SER A 99 1.50 4.61 12.84
C SER A 99 0.28 5.16 13.59
N ASN A 100 -0.72 5.72 12.88
CA ASN A 100 -1.96 6.18 13.49
C ASN A 100 -3.05 5.12 13.37
N VAL A 101 -3.41 4.51 14.49
CA VAL A 101 -4.42 3.44 14.55
C VAL A 101 -5.82 3.93 14.17
N GLU A 102 -6.15 5.21 14.37
CA GLU A 102 -7.46 5.75 14.04
C GLU A 102 -7.62 5.88 12.52
N ILE A 103 -6.56 6.27 11.80
CA ILE A 103 -6.53 6.25 10.32
C ILE A 103 -6.83 4.83 9.80
N TRP A 104 -6.25 3.82 10.45
CA TRP A 104 -6.50 2.42 10.10
C TRP A 104 -7.94 2.00 10.33
N LYS A 105 -8.48 2.27 11.51
CA LYS A 105 -9.86 1.91 11.87
C LYS A 105 -10.89 2.60 10.98
N GLU A 106 -10.65 3.86 10.62
CA GLU A 106 -11.59 4.64 9.84
C GLU A 106 -11.56 4.28 8.35
N HIS A 107 -10.38 4.02 7.79
CA HIS A 107 -10.24 3.95 6.33
C HIS A 107 -9.80 2.59 5.77
N ILE A 108 -9.06 1.79 6.55
CA ILE A 108 -8.48 0.52 6.06
C ILE A 108 -9.30 -0.67 6.56
N GLN A 109 -9.54 -0.73 7.88
CA GLN A 109 -10.24 -1.84 8.52
C GLN A 109 -11.64 -2.11 7.93
N PRO A 110 -12.51 -1.12 7.64
CA PRO A 110 -13.85 -1.39 7.10
C PRO A 110 -13.80 -2.07 5.72
N LEU A 111 -12.76 -1.77 4.93
CA LEU A 111 -12.53 -2.34 3.61
C LEU A 111 -11.98 -3.76 3.65
N LEU A 112 -11.41 -4.17 4.78
CA LEU A 112 -10.99 -5.55 5.03
C LEU A 112 -12.15 -6.36 5.64
N ALA A 113 -12.92 -5.75 6.54
CA ALA A 113 -14.04 -6.39 7.23
C ALA A 113 -15.17 -6.81 6.27
N TYR A 114 -15.40 -6.06 5.19
CA TYR A 114 -16.42 -6.41 4.19
C TYR A 114 -16.17 -7.79 3.53
N PHE A 115 -14.92 -8.26 3.52
CA PHE A 115 -14.53 -9.49 2.85
C PHE A 115 -14.42 -10.70 3.79
N TYR A 116 -14.10 -10.50 5.07
CA TYR A 116 -14.14 -11.58 6.06
C TYR A 116 -15.55 -12.16 6.29
N VAL A 117 -16.61 -11.44 5.90
CA VAL A 117 -18.01 -11.88 6.12
C VAL A 117 -18.57 -12.65 4.91
N LYS A 118 -17.94 -12.60 3.74
CA LYS A 118 -18.36 -13.40 2.57
C LYS A 118 -17.60 -14.73 2.54
N HIS A 119 -18.15 -15.71 3.26
CA HIS A 119 -17.88 -17.14 3.07
C HIS A 119 -18.79 -17.73 2.00
#